data_AF-A0A255HZQ0-F1
#
_entry.id   AF-A0A255HZQ0-F1
#
_cell.length_a   1.000
_cell.length_b   1.000
_cell.length_c   1.000
_cell.angle_alpha   90.00
_cell.angle_beta   90.00
_cell.angle_gamma   90.00
#
_symmetry.space_group_name_H-M   'P 1'
#
loop_
_entity.id
_entity.type
_entity.pdbx_description
1 polymer ?
#
loop_
_entity_poly.entity_id
_entity_poly.type
_entity_poly.pdbx_seq_one_letter_code
_entity_poly.pdbx_strand_id
1 'polypeptide(L)'
;MELVIDVDVKDTLHVEQVCKEITGLIINIMKNKLLKEYILQNNSDTYEWDKDDIYMCSLDLFEKKEPFISYTVQNKVYNYILNNDYLNIDGFVTFRMKEFMKYISAIGDIALEEYLIKKDQDEFISVLKYFINIQEEKIDLLRVHIMNDSSFILYDKYGNKIQNIEDEEILNMVIRENLNYEDFLISTLLSLCPKKIEILDSLKNNSSSEIVDTIKSIFGDRVSIILQN
;
A
#
# COMPACT_ATOMS: atom_id res chain seq x y z
N MET A 1 4.52 -13.89 -31.12
CA MET A 1 3.20 -13.76 -31.77
C MET A 1 3.35 -12.85 -32.98
N GLU A 2 2.90 -13.31 -34.14
CA GLU A 2 2.91 -12.53 -35.39
C GLU A 2 1.48 -12.13 -35.72
N LEU A 3 1.25 -10.84 -36.04
CA LEU A 3 -0.03 -10.32 -36.49
C LEU A 3 0.13 -9.78 -37.91
N VAL A 4 -0.61 -10.35 -38.84
CA VAL A 4 -0.84 -9.74 -40.15
C VAL A 4 -1.88 -8.65 -39.94
N ILE A 5 -1.51 -7.42 -40.30
CA ILE A 5 -2.35 -6.25 -40.13
C ILE A 5 -2.98 -5.97 -41.51
N ASP A 6 -4.18 -6.49 -41.73
CA ASP A 6 -4.98 -6.13 -42.91
C ASP A 6 -5.68 -4.80 -42.63
N VAL A 7 -4.90 -3.72 -42.70
CA VAL A 7 -5.42 -2.36 -42.50
C VAL A 7 -5.59 -1.72 -43.86
N ASP A 8 -6.84 -1.56 -44.29
CA ASP A 8 -7.14 -0.57 -45.33
C ASP A 8 -6.93 0.81 -44.71
N VAL A 9 -5.75 1.38 -44.94
CA VAL A 9 -5.26 2.67 -44.37
C VAL A 9 -6.22 3.85 -44.67
N LYS A 10 -7.23 3.63 -45.54
CA LYS A 10 -8.28 4.61 -45.88
C LYS A 10 -9.43 4.68 -44.88
N ASP A 11 -9.59 3.71 -43.98
CA ASP A 11 -10.63 3.73 -42.93
C ASP A 11 -10.01 4.01 -41.55
N THR A 12 -10.03 5.30 -41.17
CA THR A 12 -9.47 5.78 -39.91
C THR A 12 -10.08 5.10 -38.69
N LEU A 13 -11.37 4.70 -38.75
CA LEU A 13 -12.06 4.04 -37.65
C LEU A 13 -11.53 2.62 -37.44
N HIS A 14 -11.21 1.91 -38.53
CA HIS A 14 -10.62 0.59 -38.49
C HIS A 14 -9.20 0.62 -37.90
N VAL A 15 -8.38 1.63 -38.27
CA VAL A 15 -7.02 1.83 -37.74
C VAL A 15 -7.03 2.04 -36.23
N GLU A 16 -7.95 2.88 -35.72
CA GLU A 16 -8.06 3.15 -34.28
C GLU A 16 -8.43 1.91 -33.48
N GLN A 17 -9.36 1.08 -34.00
CA GLN A 17 -9.76 -0.16 -33.33
C GLN A 17 -8.61 -1.17 -33.29
N VAL A 18 -7.94 -1.42 -34.42
CA VAL A 18 -6.78 -2.32 -34.49
C VAL A 18 -5.67 -1.85 -33.55
N CYS A 19 -5.41 -0.54 -33.51
CA CYS A 19 -4.42 0.05 -32.61
C CYS A 19 -4.74 -0.22 -31.14
N LYS A 20 -6.01 -0.09 -30.75
CA LYS A 20 -6.47 -0.35 -29.38
C LYS A 20 -6.31 -1.82 -29.00
N GLU A 21 -6.66 -2.75 -29.89
CA GLU A 21 -6.51 -4.19 -29.65
C GLU A 21 -5.05 -4.60 -29.49
N ILE A 22 -4.17 -4.13 -30.39
CA ILE A 22 -2.72 -4.38 -30.30
C ILE A 22 -2.15 -3.78 -29.01
N THR A 23 -2.58 -2.58 -28.63
CA THR A 23 -2.17 -1.94 -27.37
C THR A 23 -2.55 -2.83 -26.18
N GLY A 24 -3.78 -3.33 -26.13
CA GLY A 24 -4.22 -4.25 -25.07
C GLY A 24 -3.38 -5.52 -25.01
N LEU A 25 -3.04 -6.13 -26.15
CA LEU A 25 -2.15 -7.29 -26.21
C LEU A 25 -0.76 -6.98 -25.66
N ILE A 26 -0.19 -5.84 -26.03
CA ILE A 26 1.13 -5.40 -25.55
C ILE A 26 1.10 -5.18 -24.04
N ILE A 27 0.08 -4.49 -23.51
CA ILE A 27 -0.08 -4.25 -22.07
C ILE A 27 -0.21 -5.59 -21.32
N ASN A 28 -0.96 -6.54 -21.87
CA ASN A 28 -1.08 -7.88 -21.31
C ASN A 28 0.28 -8.62 -21.28
N ILE A 29 1.08 -8.54 -22.35
CA ILE A 29 2.44 -9.09 -22.38
C ILE A 29 3.32 -8.42 -21.32
N MET A 30 3.22 -7.09 -21.18
CA MET A 30 3.96 -6.33 -20.18
C MET A 30 3.66 -6.80 -18.75
N LYS A 31 2.37 -6.91 -18.38
CA LYS A 31 1.94 -7.33 -17.04
C LYS A 31 2.21 -8.80 -16.75
N ASN A 32 1.77 -9.68 -17.66
CA ASN A 32 1.66 -11.11 -17.36
C ASN A 32 2.89 -11.91 -17.75
N LYS A 33 3.75 -11.35 -18.60
CA LYS A 33 5.00 -11.97 -19.00
C LYS A 33 6.20 -11.18 -18.48
N LEU A 34 6.39 -9.95 -18.93
CA LEU A 34 7.63 -9.21 -18.67
C LEU A 34 7.82 -8.85 -17.20
N LEU A 35 6.78 -8.31 -16.56
CA LEU A 35 6.82 -7.99 -15.13
C LEU A 35 6.96 -9.24 -14.28
N LYS A 36 6.20 -10.29 -14.62
CA LYS A 36 6.31 -11.58 -13.92
C LYS A 36 7.71 -12.17 -14.05
N GLU A 37 8.27 -12.23 -15.25
CA GLU A 37 9.65 -12.69 -15.49
C GLU A 37 10.67 -11.86 -14.71
N TYR A 38 10.51 -10.53 -14.67
CA TYR A 38 11.38 -9.65 -13.89
C TYR A 38 11.38 -10.03 -12.40
N ILE A 39 10.21 -10.15 -11.78
CA ILE A 39 10.06 -10.51 -10.36
C ILE A 39 10.62 -11.91 -10.08
N LEU A 40 10.41 -12.87 -10.99
CA LEU A 40 10.93 -14.22 -10.80
C LEU A 40 12.47 -14.29 -10.90
N GLN A 41 13.10 -13.44 -11.72
CA GLN A 41 14.53 -13.47 -12.03
C GLN A 41 15.39 -12.56 -11.14
N ASN A 42 14.87 -11.40 -10.71
CA ASN A 42 15.67 -10.38 -10.05
C ASN A 42 15.55 -10.38 -8.51
N ASN A 43 14.64 -11.16 -7.94
CA ASN A 43 14.55 -11.30 -6.49
C ASN A 43 15.57 -12.33 -5.99
N SER A 44 16.34 -11.94 -4.98
CA SER A 44 17.30 -12.83 -4.32
C SER A 44 16.60 -14.04 -3.71
N ASP A 45 17.33 -15.16 -3.56
CA ASP A 45 16.85 -16.41 -2.93
C ASP A 45 16.21 -16.18 -1.55
N THR A 46 16.52 -15.05 -0.91
CA THR A 46 15.95 -14.60 0.37
C THR A 46 14.42 -14.47 0.36
N TYR A 47 13.80 -14.15 -0.78
CA TYR A 47 12.36 -13.85 -0.87
C TYR A 47 11.60 -14.84 -1.77
N GLU A 48 12.16 -16.04 -1.99
CA GLU A 48 11.61 -17.03 -2.93
C GLU A 48 10.14 -17.37 -2.64
N TRP A 49 9.77 -17.45 -1.35
CA TRP A 49 8.42 -17.77 -0.90
C TRP A 49 7.42 -16.62 -1.05
N ASP A 50 7.92 -15.39 -1.21
CA ASP A 50 7.14 -14.16 -1.25
C ASP A 50 6.90 -13.67 -2.68
N LYS A 51 7.44 -14.37 -3.69
CA LYS A 51 7.41 -13.94 -5.11
C LYS A 51 6.01 -13.69 -5.63
N ASP A 52 5.03 -14.47 -5.22
CA ASP A 52 3.63 -14.28 -5.64
C ASP A 52 3.05 -12.99 -5.02
N ASP A 53 3.31 -12.72 -3.75
CA ASP A 53 2.84 -11.49 -3.09
C ASP A 53 3.52 -10.24 -3.66
N ILE A 54 4.82 -10.31 -3.91
CA ILE A 54 5.58 -9.24 -4.58
C ILE A 54 5.04 -9.01 -5.99
N TYR A 55 4.72 -10.08 -6.72
CA TYR A 55 4.11 -9.95 -8.05
C TYR A 55 2.72 -9.29 -7.97
N MET A 56 1.88 -9.66 -7.02
CA MET A 56 0.58 -9.01 -6.80
C MET A 56 0.71 -7.53 -6.45
N CYS A 57 1.69 -7.16 -5.60
CA CYS A 57 2.02 -5.77 -5.31
C CYS A 57 2.44 -5.02 -6.60
N SER A 58 3.26 -5.65 -7.43
CA SER A 58 3.71 -5.06 -8.71
C SER A 58 2.57 -4.84 -9.70
N LEU A 59 1.54 -5.72 -9.70
CA LEU A 59 0.35 -5.56 -10.53
C LEU A 59 -0.49 -4.37 -10.08
N ASP A 60 -0.70 -4.17 -8.78
CA ASP A 60 -1.42 -3.01 -8.25
C ASP A 60 -0.71 -1.69 -8.62
N LEU A 61 0.63 -1.65 -8.51
CA LEU A 61 1.43 -0.51 -8.96
C LEU A 61 1.33 -0.29 -10.47
N PHE A 62 1.36 -1.36 -11.26
CA PHE A 62 1.22 -1.26 -12.72
C PHE A 62 -0.15 -0.69 -13.08
N GLU A 63 -1.25 -1.17 -12.48
CA GLU A 63 -2.61 -0.71 -12.77
C GLU A 63 -2.79 0.79 -12.51
N LYS A 64 -2.21 1.31 -11.43
CA LYS A 64 -2.18 2.76 -11.14
C LYS A 64 -1.50 3.58 -12.24
N LYS A 65 -0.56 2.99 -12.99
CA LYS A 65 0.20 3.64 -14.07
C LYS A 65 -0.28 3.27 -15.48
N GLU A 66 -1.14 2.26 -15.58
CA GLU A 66 -1.58 1.68 -16.85
C GLU A 66 -2.20 2.70 -17.82
N PRO A 67 -3.02 3.70 -17.40
CA PRO A 67 -3.55 4.68 -18.34
C PRO A 67 -2.46 5.44 -19.09
N PHE A 68 -1.39 5.83 -18.40
CA PHE A 68 -0.25 6.53 -18.99
C PHE A 68 0.59 5.62 -19.89
N ILE A 69 0.84 4.39 -19.43
CA ILE A 69 1.58 3.38 -20.20
C ILE A 69 0.82 3.07 -21.49
N SER A 70 -0.49 2.81 -21.39
CA SER A 70 -1.37 2.49 -22.51
C SER A 70 -1.40 3.61 -23.54
N TYR A 71 -1.53 4.87 -23.12
CA TYR A 71 -1.46 6.02 -24.03
C TYR A 71 -0.13 6.06 -24.81
N THR A 72 0.98 5.83 -24.12
CA THR A 72 2.32 5.87 -24.75
C THR A 72 2.51 4.70 -25.72
N VAL A 73 2.05 3.50 -25.35
CA VAL A 73 2.09 2.30 -26.21
C VAL A 73 1.21 2.51 -27.44
N GLN A 74 -0.03 2.98 -27.25
CA GLN A 74 -0.98 3.22 -28.32
C GLN A 74 -0.43 4.21 -29.35
N ASN A 75 0.18 5.32 -28.92
CA ASN A 75 0.81 6.26 -29.84
C ASN A 75 1.94 5.63 -30.66
N LYS A 76 2.76 4.76 -30.04
CA LYS A 76 3.82 4.05 -30.77
C LYS A 76 3.27 3.03 -31.76
N VAL A 77 2.23 2.29 -31.38
CA VAL A 77 1.54 1.33 -32.24
C VAL A 77 0.91 2.07 -33.42
N TYR A 78 0.14 3.12 -33.15
CA TYR A 78 -0.52 3.94 -34.17
C TYR A 78 0.48 4.44 -35.22
N ASN A 79 1.56 5.09 -34.78
CA ASN A 79 2.60 5.61 -35.69
C ASN A 79 3.27 4.50 -36.52
N TYR A 80 3.36 3.29 -35.98
CA TYR A 80 3.93 2.15 -36.68
C TYR A 80 2.99 1.60 -37.74
N ILE A 81 1.73 1.32 -37.39
CA ILE A 81 0.77 0.69 -38.30
C ILE A 81 0.32 1.63 -39.44
N LEU A 82 0.45 2.95 -39.28
CA LEU A 82 0.19 3.91 -40.37
C LEU A 82 1.08 3.70 -41.60
N ASN A 83 2.26 3.12 -41.42
CA ASN A 83 3.25 2.95 -42.49
C ASN A 83 3.64 1.48 -42.70
N ASN A 84 2.99 0.54 -42.01
CA ASN A 84 3.38 -0.87 -42.03
C ASN A 84 2.14 -1.78 -41.93
N ASP A 85 2.02 -2.71 -42.87
CA ASP A 85 0.91 -3.67 -42.95
C ASP A 85 1.22 -4.99 -42.21
N TYR A 86 2.33 -5.01 -41.46
CA TYR A 86 2.80 -6.17 -40.72
C TYR A 86 3.44 -5.78 -39.39
N LEU A 87 3.02 -6.46 -38.32
CA LEU A 87 3.56 -6.28 -36.98
C LEU A 87 3.93 -7.62 -36.34
N ASN A 88 5.22 -7.82 -36.14
CA ASN A 88 5.72 -8.81 -35.18
C ASN A 88 5.68 -8.17 -33.78
N ILE A 89 4.76 -8.63 -32.91
CA ILE A 89 4.59 -8.06 -31.57
C ILE A 89 5.83 -8.26 -30.72
N ASP A 90 6.43 -9.45 -30.75
CA ASP A 90 7.60 -9.74 -29.91
C ASP A 90 8.76 -8.84 -30.33
N GLY A 91 9.02 -8.70 -31.63
CA GLY A 91 10.03 -7.77 -32.15
C GLY A 91 9.71 -6.31 -31.82
N PHE A 92 8.44 -5.91 -31.87
CA PHE A 92 8.03 -4.56 -31.50
C PHE A 92 8.33 -4.27 -30.03
N VAL A 93 7.94 -5.18 -29.13
CA VAL A 93 8.19 -5.06 -27.69
C VAL A 93 9.70 -5.09 -27.40
N THR A 94 10.43 -6.06 -27.93
CA THR A 94 11.88 -6.21 -27.67
C THR A 94 12.71 -5.04 -28.21
N PHE A 95 12.39 -4.52 -29.40
CA PHE A 95 13.24 -3.52 -30.06
C PHE A 95 12.72 -2.08 -29.96
N ARG A 96 11.42 -1.86 -30.07
CA ARG A 96 10.81 -0.50 -30.11
C ARG A 96 10.27 -0.05 -28.74
N MET A 97 10.17 -0.98 -27.79
CA MET A 97 9.73 -0.71 -26.43
C MET A 97 10.82 -0.91 -25.38
N LYS A 98 12.10 -0.83 -25.74
CA LYS A 98 13.22 -0.97 -24.79
C LYS A 98 13.11 -0.06 -23.55
N GLU A 99 12.67 1.19 -23.73
CA GLU A 99 12.46 2.09 -22.60
C GLU A 99 11.40 1.55 -21.62
N PHE A 100 10.40 0.80 -22.10
CA PHE A 100 9.40 0.15 -21.25
C PHE A 100 9.98 -0.98 -20.40
N MET A 101 11.09 -1.61 -20.80
CA MET A 101 11.76 -2.58 -19.92
C MET A 101 12.29 -1.90 -18.65
N LYS A 102 12.75 -0.64 -18.74
CA LYS A 102 13.14 0.15 -17.55
C LYS A 102 11.94 0.49 -16.66
N TYR A 103 10.77 0.73 -17.27
CA TYR A 103 9.54 0.94 -16.51
C TYR A 103 9.10 -0.34 -15.80
N ILE A 104 9.20 -1.50 -16.46
CA ILE A 104 8.92 -2.81 -15.85
C ILE A 104 9.86 -3.07 -14.67
N SER A 105 11.16 -2.84 -14.84
CA SER A 105 12.11 -3.02 -13.76
C SER A 105 11.84 -2.08 -12.59
N ALA A 106 11.59 -0.80 -12.85
CA ALA A 106 11.28 0.17 -11.82
C ALA A 106 10.00 -0.19 -11.04
N ILE A 107 8.94 -0.63 -11.73
CA ILE A 107 7.72 -1.11 -11.06
C ILE A 107 8.03 -2.31 -10.17
N GLY A 108 8.83 -3.25 -10.66
CA GLY A 108 9.20 -4.43 -9.88
C GLY A 108 10.05 -4.10 -8.65
N ASP A 109 11.02 -3.20 -8.78
CA ASP A 109 11.88 -2.78 -7.67
C ASP A 109 11.07 -2.04 -6.59
N ILE A 110 10.20 -1.11 -7.00
CA ILE A 110 9.31 -0.41 -6.06
C ILE A 110 8.34 -1.38 -5.38
N ALA A 111 7.80 -2.35 -6.12
CA ALA A 111 6.91 -3.36 -5.56
C ALA A 111 7.60 -4.21 -4.49
N LEU A 112 8.87 -4.58 -4.71
CA LEU A 112 9.67 -5.28 -3.71
C LEU A 112 9.85 -4.41 -2.46
N GLU A 113 10.24 -3.14 -2.63
CA GLU A 113 10.41 -2.21 -1.50
C GLU A 113 9.11 -2.02 -0.71
N GLU A 114 7.98 -1.77 -1.38
CA GLU A 114 6.68 -1.61 -0.74
C GLU A 114 6.23 -2.89 -0.02
N TYR A 115 6.46 -4.05 -0.63
CA TYR A 115 6.17 -5.34 -0.01
C TYR A 115 7.00 -5.55 1.26
N LEU A 116 8.30 -5.28 1.22
CA LEU A 116 9.18 -5.45 2.38
C LEU A 116 8.79 -4.52 3.54
N ILE A 117 8.50 -3.24 3.24
CA ILE A 117 8.03 -2.29 4.25
C ILE A 117 6.74 -2.79 4.91
N LYS A 118 5.79 -3.27 4.10
CA LYS A 118 4.52 -3.79 4.61
C LYS A 118 4.72 -5.07 5.44
N LYS A 119 5.59 -5.97 4.99
CA LYS A 119 5.93 -7.20 5.71
C LYS A 119 6.55 -6.90 7.07
N ASP A 120 7.50 -5.97 7.12
CA ASP A 120 8.13 -5.53 8.38
C ASP A 120 7.09 -4.95 9.35
N GLN A 121 6.13 -4.17 8.85
CA GLN A 121 5.02 -3.64 9.64
C GLN A 121 4.13 -4.76 10.19
N ASP A 122 3.73 -5.73 9.35
CA ASP A 122 2.87 -6.86 9.74
C ASP A 122 3.58 -7.77 10.77
N GLU A 123 4.89 -7.99 10.61
CA GLU A 123 5.72 -8.73 11.56
C GLU A 123 5.81 -7.99 12.91
N PHE A 124 6.03 -6.67 12.89
CA PHE A 124 6.04 -5.86 14.10
C PHE A 124 4.69 -5.92 14.84
N ILE A 125 3.58 -5.75 14.14
CA ILE A 125 2.22 -5.89 14.71
C ILE A 125 2.02 -7.28 15.32
N SER A 126 2.48 -8.32 14.64
CA SER A 126 2.37 -9.71 15.10
C SER A 126 3.13 -9.94 16.41
N VAL A 127 4.33 -9.36 16.53
CA VAL A 127 5.11 -9.37 17.78
C VAL A 127 4.37 -8.65 18.90
N LEU A 128 3.82 -7.45 18.65
CA LEU A 128 3.05 -6.71 19.65
C LEU A 128 1.80 -7.48 20.11
N LYS A 129 1.04 -8.07 19.18
CA LYS A 129 -0.11 -8.95 19.51
C LYS A 129 0.30 -10.08 20.42
N TYR A 130 1.42 -10.74 20.12
CA TYR A 130 1.92 -11.82 20.93
C TYR A 130 2.20 -11.36 22.37
N PHE A 131 2.89 -10.22 22.54
CA PHE A 131 3.16 -9.65 23.86
C PHE A 131 1.87 -9.31 24.64
N ILE A 132 0.89 -8.69 23.99
CA ILE A 132 -0.39 -8.33 24.61
C ILE A 132 -1.19 -9.56 25.07
N ASN A 133 -1.05 -10.68 24.37
CA ASN A 133 -1.80 -11.90 24.68
C ASN A 133 -1.23 -12.70 25.85
N ILE A 134 0.07 -12.54 26.14
CA ILE A 134 0.72 -13.25 27.26
C ILE A 134 0.79 -12.43 28.55
N GLN A 135 0.63 -11.10 28.45
CA GLN A 135 0.65 -10.22 29.62
C GLN A 135 -0.68 -10.25 30.38
N GLU A 136 -0.59 -10.11 31.71
CA GLU A 136 -1.78 -9.89 32.54
C GLU A 136 -2.34 -8.49 32.31
N GLU A 137 -3.67 -8.41 32.16
CA GLU A 137 -4.40 -7.15 32.01
C GLU A 137 -4.23 -6.29 33.28
N LYS A 138 -3.76 -5.05 33.15
CA LYS A 138 -3.54 -4.17 34.32
C LYS A 138 -4.73 -3.25 34.58
N ILE A 139 -5.54 -2.96 33.56
CA ILE A 139 -6.73 -2.12 33.66
C ILE A 139 -7.91 -2.72 32.89
N ASP A 140 -9.11 -2.64 33.48
CA ASP A 140 -10.33 -3.22 32.88
C ASP A 140 -10.81 -2.47 31.64
N LEU A 141 -10.81 -1.14 31.70
CA LEU A 141 -11.29 -0.27 30.61
C LEU A 141 -10.47 1.00 30.58
N LEU A 142 -9.94 1.30 29.39
CA LEU A 142 -9.30 2.54 29.05
C LEU A 142 -10.13 3.28 28.01
N ARG A 143 -10.40 4.56 28.24
CA ARG A 143 -11.01 5.42 27.22
C ARG A 143 -9.96 6.37 26.67
N VAL A 144 -9.81 6.37 25.35
CA VAL A 144 -8.91 7.25 24.60
C VAL A 144 -9.77 8.30 23.90
N HIS A 145 -9.57 9.57 24.24
CA HIS A 145 -10.24 10.67 23.56
C HIS A 145 -9.24 11.39 22.66
N ILE A 146 -9.38 11.22 21.34
CA ILE A 146 -8.61 11.95 20.33
C ILE A 146 -9.27 13.31 20.12
N MET A 147 -8.50 14.36 20.40
CA MET A 147 -8.94 15.75 20.42
C MET A 147 -8.75 16.43 19.05
N ASN A 148 -9.44 17.55 18.84
CA ASN A 148 -9.39 18.29 17.57
C ASN A 148 -8.02 18.92 17.26
N ASP A 149 -7.15 19.05 18.25
CA ASP A 149 -5.77 19.52 18.10
C ASP A 149 -4.78 18.35 17.88
N SER A 150 -5.29 17.15 17.60
CA SER A 150 -4.53 15.90 17.47
C SER A 150 -3.88 15.39 18.77
N SER A 151 -4.14 16.04 19.91
CA SER A 151 -3.78 15.49 21.21
C SER A 151 -4.72 14.35 21.63
N PHE A 152 -4.37 13.63 22.69
CA PHE A 152 -5.26 12.64 23.28
C PHE A 152 -5.31 12.73 24.80
N ILE A 153 -6.44 12.32 25.37
CA ILE A 153 -6.64 12.23 26.81
C ILE A 153 -7.08 10.81 27.16
N LEU A 154 -6.46 10.25 28.20
CA LEU A 154 -6.74 8.92 28.70
C LEU A 154 -7.61 8.99 29.95
N TYR A 155 -8.65 8.16 30.00
CA TYR A 155 -9.54 8.03 31.15
C TYR A 155 -9.67 6.58 31.60
N ASP A 156 -9.77 6.39 32.90
CA ASP A 156 -10.12 5.09 33.48
C ASP A 156 -11.62 4.76 33.30
N LYS A 157 -12.02 3.58 33.80
CA LYS A 157 -13.41 3.13 33.78
C LYS A 157 -14.39 4.04 34.52
N TYR A 158 -13.90 4.80 35.51
CA TYR A 158 -14.68 5.73 36.33
C TYR A 158 -14.75 7.15 35.73
N GLY A 159 -14.03 7.41 34.64
CA GLY A 159 -13.97 8.72 34.00
C GLY A 159 -12.95 9.67 34.64
N ASN A 160 -12.05 9.16 35.48
CA ASN A 160 -10.92 9.95 35.97
C ASN A 160 -9.84 9.98 34.89
N LYS A 161 -9.23 11.16 34.68
CA LYS A 161 -8.06 11.27 33.82
C LYS A 161 -6.91 10.45 34.41
N ILE A 162 -6.26 9.65 33.58
CA ILE A 162 -5.02 8.97 33.95
C ILE A 162 -3.91 10.02 33.83
N GLN A 163 -3.51 10.55 34.97
CA GLN A 163 -2.42 11.52 35.13
C GLN A 163 -1.37 10.88 36.04
N ASN A 164 -0.61 9.89 35.56
CA ASN A 164 0.59 9.52 36.29
C ASN A 164 1.67 10.57 36.00
N ILE A 165 2.46 10.90 37.01
CA ILE A 165 3.54 11.91 36.93
C ILE A 165 4.57 11.51 35.85
N GLU A 166 4.77 10.20 35.63
CA GLU A 166 5.56 9.67 34.51
C GLU A 166 4.94 10.03 33.15
N ASP A 167 3.62 10.00 33.02
CA ASP A 167 2.93 10.34 31.76
C ASP A 167 2.97 11.83 31.46
N GLU A 168 2.93 12.72 32.47
CA GLU A 168 3.01 14.17 32.26
C GLU A 168 4.41 14.62 31.83
N GLU A 169 5.48 14.11 32.45
CA GLU A 169 6.84 14.43 32.02
C GLU A 169 7.17 13.84 30.65
N ILE A 170 6.72 12.61 30.37
CA ILE A 170 6.90 11.98 29.05
C ILE A 170 6.04 12.69 27.99
N LEU A 171 4.78 13.02 28.27
CA LEU A 171 3.93 13.77 27.34
C LEU A 171 4.49 15.16 27.08
N ASN A 172 4.97 15.85 28.12
CA ASN A 172 5.65 17.14 27.95
C ASN A 172 6.95 17.00 27.14
N MET A 173 7.68 15.88 27.27
CA MET A 173 8.86 15.59 26.45
C MET A 173 8.47 15.29 25.00
N VAL A 174 7.43 14.49 24.75
CA VAL A 174 6.90 14.20 23.41
C VAL A 174 6.47 15.48 22.70
N ILE A 175 5.78 16.37 23.41
CA ILE A 175 5.38 17.69 22.90
C ILE A 175 6.60 18.59 22.64
N ARG A 176 7.58 18.63 23.56
CA ARG A 176 8.79 19.47 23.43
C ARG A 176 9.71 19.02 22.31
N GLU A 177 9.88 17.72 22.14
CA GLU A 177 10.81 17.09 21.20
C GLU A 177 10.14 16.76 19.84
N ASN A 178 8.87 17.13 19.63
CA ASN A 178 8.07 16.77 18.45
C ASN A 178 8.12 15.26 18.14
N LEU A 179 8.08 14.42 19.18
CA LEU A 179 8.03 12.97 19.00
C LEU A 179 6.69 12.57 18.37
N ASN A 180 6.69 11.45 17.66
CA ASN A 180 5.49 10.92 17.02
C ASN A 180 4.43 10.56 18.08
N TYR A 181 3.32 11.30 18.10
CA TYR A 181 2.24 11.13 19.07
C TYR A 181 1.55 9.77 18.97
N GLU A 182 1.55 9.16 17.78
CA GLU A 182 1.04 7.81 17.58
C GLU A 182 1.87 6.79 18.37
N ASP A 183 3.20 6.84 18.23
CA ASP A 183 4.11 5.93 18.93
C ASP A 183 3.98 6.06 20.46
N PHE A 184 3.81 7.29 20.95
CA PHE A 184 3.57 7.53 22.37
C PHE A 184 2.26 6.87 22.82
N LEU A 185 1.15 7.11 22.12
CA LEU A 185 -0.14 6.49 22.44
C LEU A 185 -0.03 4.95 22.44
N ILE A 186 0.57 4.36 21.41
CA ILE A 186 0.78 2.91 21.33
C ILE A 186 1.61 2.42 22.52
N SER A 187 2.71 3.11 22.88
CA SER A 187 3.55 2.73 24.03
C SER A 187 2.79 2.78 25.35
N THR A 188 1.93 3.79 25.55
CA THR A 188 1.09 3.90 26.75
C THR A 188 0.06 2.78 26.79
N LEU A 189 -0.60 2.47 25.66
CA LEU A 189 -1.55 1.37 25.58
C LEU A 189 -0.89 0.02 25.90
N LEU A 190 0.33 -0.22 25.38
CA LEU A 190 1.12 -1.42 25.67
C LEU A 190 1.50 -1.49 27.16
N SER A 191 1.94 -0.38 27.75
CA SER A 191 2.31 -0.31 29.17
C SER A 191 1.12 -0.57 30.09
N LEU A 192 -0.02 0.03 29.79
CA LEU A 192 -1.26 -0.13 30.57
C LEU A 192 -1.93 -1.49 30.33
N CYS A 193 -1.67 -2.16 29.21
CA CYS A 193 -2.24 -3.45 28.81
C CYS A 193 -3.74 -3.58 29.17
N PRO A 194 -4.61 -2.73 28.58
CA PRO A 194 -6.03 -2.72 28.89
C PRO A 194 -6.75 -3.98 28.40
N LYS A 195 -7.75 -4.42 29.16
CA LYS A 195 -8.71 -5.45 28.74
C LYS A 195 -9.64 -4.93 27.63
N LYS A 196 -10.11 -3.69 27.74
CA LYS A 196 -10.96 -3.02 26.74
C LYS A 196 -10.49 -1.59 26.49
N ILE A 197 -10.56 -1.16 25.23
CA ILE A 197 -10.26 0.20 24.77
C ILE A 197 -11.52 0.78 24.12
N GLU A 198 -11.95 1.95 24.59
CA GLU A 198 -13.01 2.76 23.99
C GLU A 198 -12.39 4.02 23.39
N ILE A 199 -12.52 4.22 22.08
CA ILE A 199 -11.97 5.38 21.39
C ILE A 199 -13.09 6.36 21.05
N LEU A 200 -12.96 7.59 21.54
CA LEU A 200 -13.74 8.74 21.13
C LEU A 200 -12.89 9.60 20.20
N ASP A 201 -13.23 9.62 18.91
CA ASP A 201 -12.54 10.44 17.91
C ASP A 201 -13.33 11.72 17.61
N SER A 202 -12.82 12.85 18.10
CA SER A 202 -13.36 14.18 17.80
C SER A 202 -12.72 14.82 16.57
N LEU A 203 -11.51 14.39 16.18
CA LEU A 203 -10.73 14.94 15.08
C LEU A 203 -11.31 14.54 13.71
N LYS A 204 -11.74 13.28 13.56
CA LYS A 204 -12.47 12.74 12.40
C LYS A 204 -11.83 13.07 11.05
N ASN A 205 -10.52 12.91 10.95
CA ASN A 205 -9.75 13.11 9.73
C ASN A 205 -8.95 11.84 9.37
N ASN A 206 -8.20 11.87 8.26
CA ASN A 206 -7.43 10.71 7.83
C ASN A 206 -6.37 10.29 8.88
N SER A 207 -5.69 11.24 9.53
CA SER A 207 -4.65 10.92 10.51
C SER A 207 -5.20 10.24 11.77
N SER A 208 -6.37 10.66 12.26
CA SER A 208 -7.05 9.98 13.38
C SER A 208 -7.56 8.60 12.97
N SER A 209 -8.03 8.43 11.73
CA SER A 209 -8.39 7.10 11.21
C SER A 209 -7.20 6.15 11.19
N GLU A 210 -6.04 6.62 10.71
CA GLU A 210 -4.79 5.82 10.67
C GLU A 210 -4.39 5.35 12.07
N ILE A 211 -4.37 6.25 13.06
CA ILE A 211 -4.06 5.89 14.46
C ILE A 211 -5.05 4.85 15.00
N VAL A 212 -6.36 5.04 14.75
CA VAL A 212 -7.39 4.10 15.19
C VAL A 212 -7.20 2.73 14.56
N ASP A 213 -6.83 2.68 13.28
CA ASP A 213 -6.60 1.43 12.56
C ASP A 213 -5.31 0.74 13.02
N THR A 214 -4.26 1.47 13.38
CA THR A 214 -3.07 0.92 14.06
C THR A 214 -3.44 0.30 15.40
N ILE A 215 -4.21 1.00 16.24
CA ILE A 215 -4.64 0.50 17.55
C ILE A 215 -5.49 -0.76 17.40
N LYS A 216 -6.46 -0.77 16.48
CA LYS A 216 -7.25 -1.98 16.17
C LYS A 216 -6.38 -3.12 15.65
N SER A 217 -5.40 -2.81 14.80
CA SER A 217 -4.49 -3.81 14.26
C SER A 217 -3.70 -4.47 15.37
N ILE A 218 -3.32 -3.75 16.43
CA ILE A 218 -2.54 -4.29 17.56
C ILE A 218 -3.43 -4.98 18.61
N PHE A 219 -4.53 -4.35 19.03
CA PHE A 219 -5.37 -4.79 20.16
C PHE A 219 -6.61 -5.60 19.75
N GLY A 220 -6.92 -5.67 18.45
CA GLY A 220 -8.00 -6.48 17.89
C GLY A 220 -9.36 -6.18 18.52
N ASP A 221 -10.05 -7.24 18.95
CA ASP A 221 -11.42 -7.20 19.49
C ASP A 221 -11.55 -6.43 20.82
N ARG A 222 -10.43 -6.02 21.44
CA ARG A 222 -10.45 -5.17 22.64
C ARG A 222 -10.89 -3.74 22.33
N VAL A 223 -10.85 -3.31 21.06
CA VAL A 223 -11.07 -1.91 20.65
C VAL A 223 -12.51 -1.68 20.19
N SER A 224 -13.13 -0.61 20.68
CA SER A 224 -14.45 -0.15 20.25
C SER A 224 -14.46 1.35 20.03
N ILE A 225 -15.08 1.82 18.95
CA ILE A 225 -15.30 3.25 18.69
C ILE A 225 -16.62 3.66 19.32
N ILE A 226 -16.60 4.74 20.09
CA ILE A 226 -17.78 5.34 20.72
C ILE A 226 -18.07 6.72 20.11
N LEU A 227 -19.35 7.03 19.95
CA LEU A 227 -19.81 8.34 19.52
C LEU A 227 -20.12 9.21 20.74
N GLN A 228 -19.85 10.52 20.64
CA GLN A 228 -20.42 11.48 21.58
C GLN A 228 -21.95 11.46 21.44
N ASN A 229 -22.65 11.10 22.52
CA ASN A 229 -24.08 11.38 22.69
C ASN A 229 -24.29 12.84 23.07
#